data_AF-A0A2S9WQU4-F1
#
_entry.id   AF-A0A2S9WQU4-F1
#
_cell.length_a   1.000
_cell.length_b   1.000
_cell.length_c   1.000
_cell.angle_alpha   90.00
_cell.angle_beta   90.00
_cell.angle_gamma   90.00
#
_symmetry.space_group_name_H-M   'P 1'
#
loop_
_entity.id
_entity.type
_entity.pdbx_description
1 polymer ?
#
loop_
_entity_poly.entity_id
_entity_poly.type
_entity_poly.pdbx_seq_one_letter_code
_entity_poly.pdbx_strand_id
1 'polypeptide(L)' 'MALFQTFVLKKYLAQQDTNAVDKAYRKYTKFFLYLEIQQNMHKSNEEQIQATFLTELFVNVLDYTINPKPK' A
#
# COMPACT_ATOMS: atom_id res chain seq x y z
N MET A 1 22.13 -6.41 -13.12
CA MET A 1 21.18 -7.25 -13.88
C MET A 1 19.78 -6.91 -13.41
N ALA A 2 18.81 -6.70 -14.30
CA ALA A 2 17.43 -6.48 -13.89
C ALA A 2 16.84 -7.80 -13.33
N LEU A 3 16.17 -7.73 -12.18
CA LEU A 3 15.52 -8.87 -11.51
C LEU A 3 14.43 -9.54 -12.37
N PHE A 4 13.87 -8.80 -13.34
CA PHE A 4 12.79 -9.28 -14.20
C PHE A 4 13.05 -8.89 -15.66
N GLN A 5 12.64 -9.76 -16.58
CA GLN A 5 12.65 -9.45 -18.00
C GLN A 5 11.54 -8.43 -18.34
N THR A 6 11.87 -7.44 -19.16
CA THR A 6 10.94 -6.35 -19.55
C THR A 6 9.64 -6.87 -20.17
N PHE A 7 9.71 -7.95 -20.97
CA PHE A 7 8.54 -8.54 -21.60
C PHE A 7 7.57 -9.15 -20.57
N VAL A 8 8.13 -9.87 -19.58
CA VAL A 8 7.36 -10.46 -18.48
C VAL A 8 6.68 -9.36 -17.68
N LEU A 9 7.39 -8.27 -17.37
CA LEU A 9 6.85 -7.14 -16.62
C LEU A 9 5.65 -6.49 -17.35
N LYS A 10 5.78 -6.23 -18.66
CA LYS A 10 4.69 -5.68 -19.48
C LYS A 10 3.47 -6.58 -19.50
N LYS A 11 3.67 -7.90 -19.60
CA LYS A 11 2.57 -8.88 -19.60
C LYS A 11 1.78 -8.83 -18.29
N TYR A 12 2.45 -8.83 -17.15
CA TYR A 12 1.78 -8.78 -15.85
C TYR A 12 1.06 -7.45 -15.61
N LEU A 13 1.66 -6.32 -15.99
CA LEU A 13 1.02 -5.01 -15.90
C LEU A 13 -0.27 -4.94 -16.74
N ALA A 14 -0.25 -5.52 -17.95
CA ALA A 14 -1.43 -5.54 -18.83
C ALA A 14 -2.55 -6.48 -18.32
N GLN A 15 -2.21 -7.48 -17.50
CA GLN A 15 -3.17 -8.41 -16.90
C GLN A 15 -3.75 -7.91 -15.58
N GLN A 16 -3.27 -6.77 -15.07
CA GLN A 16 -3.69 -6.24 -13.78
C GLN A 16 -5.06 -5.58 -13.91
N ASP A 17 -5.92 -5.77 -12.90
CA ASP A 17 -7.24 -5.12 -12.86
C ASP A 17 -7.08 -3.63 -12.61
N THR A 18 -7.30 -2.83 -13.66
CA THR A 18 -7.18 -1.37 -13.63
C THR A 18 -8.15 -0.72 -12.64
N ASN A 19 -9.34 -1.29 -12.43
CA ASN A 19 -10.31 -0.75 -11.46
C ASN A 19 -9.87 -1.02 -10.03
N ALA A 20 -9.34 -2.21 -9.76
CA ALA A 20 -8.80 -2.56 -8.44
C ALA A 20 -7.58 -1.67 -8.11
N VAL A 21 -6.69 -1.47 -9.07
CA VAL A 21 -5.51 -0.59 -8.92
C VAL A 21 -5.93 0.86 -8.71
N ASP A 22 -6.88 1.40 -9.48
CA ASP A 22 -7.35 2.79 -9.30
C ASP A 22 -7.99 3.00 -7.92
N LYS A 23 -8.81 2.05 -7.46
CA LYS A 23 -9.39 2.09 -6.11
C LYS A 23 -8.31 2.07 -5.03
N ALA A 24 -7.35 1.15 -5.11
CA ALA A 24 -6.24 1.07 -4.16
C ALA A 24 -5.41 2.37 -4.18
N TYR A 25 -5.11 2.91 -5.36
CA TYR A 25 -4.37 4.16 -5.50
C TYR A 25 -5.10 5.35 -4.88
N ARG A 26 -6.43 5.45 -5.04
CA ARG A 26 -7.24 6.48 -4.36
C ARG A 26 -7.16 6.36 -2.84
N LYS A 27 -7.26 5.14 -2.30
CA LYS A 27 -7.08 4.90 -0.85
C LYS A 27 -5.68 5.34 -0.40
N TYR A 28 -4.64 4.97 -1.17
CA TYR A 28 -3.26 5.35 -0.89
C TYR A 28 -3.08 6.87 -0.86
N THR A 29 -3.51 7.58 -1.91
CA THR A 29 -3.36 9.04 -2.00
C THR A 29 -4.08 9.76 -0.86
N LYS A 30 -5.26 9.27 -0.46
CA LYS A 30 -6.03 9.85 0.65
C LYS A 30 -5.30 9.78 2.00
N PHE A 31 -4.53 8.72 2.23
CA PHE A 31 -3.83 8.52 3.50
C PHE A 31 -2.40 9.07 3.46
N PHE A 32 -1.60 8.65 2.46
CA PHE A 32 -0.16 8.94 2.42
C PHE A 32 0.19 10.30 1.83
N LEU A 33 -0.68 10.91 1.02
CA LEU A 33 -0.44 12.24 0.44
C LEU A 33 -1.18 13.36 1.18
N TYR A 34 -1.82 13.06 2.30
CA TYR A 34 -2.55 14.05 3.09
C TYR A 34 -1.65 14.72 4.13
N LEU A 35 -1.58 16.04 4.07
CA LEU A 35 -0.60 16.85 4.80
C LEU A 35 -0.70 16.69 6.33
N GLU A 36 -1.91 16.59 6.87
CA GLU A 36 -2.11 16.43 8.32
C GLU A 36 -1.61 15.08 8.82
N ILE A 37 -1.75 14.01 8.02
CA ILE A 37 -1.24 12.68 8.35
C ILE A 37 0.29 12.69 8.34
N GLN A 38 0.91 13.32 7.33
CA GLN A 38 2.36 13.47 7.27
C GLN A 38 2.90 14.27 8.46
N GLN A 39 2.23 15.36 8.85
CA GLN A 39 2.61 16.14 10.03
C GLN A 39 2.48 15.33 11.32
N ASN A 40 1.45 14.50 11.45
CA ASN A 40 1.29 13.60 12.59
C ASN A 40 2.39 12.52 12.61
N MET A 41 2.75 11.94 11.45
CA MET A 41 3.87 11.01 11.33
C MET A 41 5.18 11.66 11.77
N HIS A 42 5.44 12.92 11.43
CA HIS A 42 6.65 13.62 11.89
C HIS A 42 6.71 13.84 13.41
N LYS A 43 5.57 13.80 14.11
CA LYS A 43 5.48 13.99 15.57
C LYS A 43 5.43 12.67 16.36
N SER A 44 5.19 11.54 15.68
CA SER A 44 5.03 10.24 16.31
C SER A 44 6.36 9.51 16.51
N ASN A 45 6.38 8.53 17.43
CA ASN A 45 7.52 7.64 17.60
C ASN A 45 7.64 6.65 16.43
N GLU A 46 8.87 6.24 16.12
CA GLU A 46 9.19 5.37 14.97
C GLU A 46 8.35 4.08 14.94
N GLU A 47 8.22 3.37 16.05
CA GLU A 47 7.46 2.12 16.13
C GLU A 47 5.97 2.31 15.79
N GLN A 48 5.38 3.43 16.23
CA GLN A 48 3.98 3.74 15.93
C GLN A 48 3.79 4.04 14.45
N ILE A 49 4.72 4.82 13.85
CA ILE A 49 4.67 5.11 12.42
C ILE A 49 4.83 3.83 11.61
N GLN A 50 5.77 2.96 11.98
CA GLN A 50 6.00 1.70 11.29
C GLN A 50 4.76 0.79 11.36
N ALA A 51 4.15 0.63 12.55
CA ALA A 51 2.95 -0.18 12.71
C ALA A 51 1.74 0.39 11.95
N THR A 52 1.52 1.71 12.04
CA THR A 52 0.44 2.38 11.31
C THR A 52 0.67 2.32 9.79
N PHE A 53 1.89 2.57 9.32
CA PHE A 53 2.25 2.48 7.91
C PHE A 53 1.94 1.10 7.33
N LEU A 54 2.38 0.04 8.01
CA LEU A 54 2.13 -1.34 7.56
C LEU A 54 0.65 -1.68 7.55
N THR A 55 -0.09 -1.26 8.58
CA THR A 55 -1.54 -1.51 8.65
C THR A 55 -2.27 -0.79 7.52
N GLU A 56 -1.96 0.47 7.29
CA GLU A 56 -2.64 1.30 6.29
C GLU A 56 -2.33 0.84 4.87
N LEU A 57 -1.08 0.51 4.59
CA LEU A 57 -0.69 0.02 3.27
C LEU A 57 -1.24 -1.39 3.01
N PHE A 58 -1.00 -2.35 3.92
CA PHE A 58 -1.36 -3.73 3.65
C PHE A 58 -2.84 -4.00 3.88
N VAL A 59 -3.43 -3.51 4.97
CA VAL A 59 -4.83 -3.78 5.29
C VAL A 59 -5.75 -2.84 4.52
N ASN A 60 -5.54 -1.53 4.60
CA ASN A 60 -6.51 -0.58 4.03
C ASN A 60 -6.37 -0.43 2.52
N VAL A 61 -5.14 -0.31 2.00
CA VAL A 61 -4.90 -0.13 0.56
C VAL A 61 -4.94 -1.45 -0.20
N LEU A 62 -4.23 -2.48 0.28
CA LEU A 62 -4.09 -3.76 -0.42
C LEU A 62 -5.11 -4.82 0.02
N ASP A 63 -5.97 -4.52 1.00
CA ASP A 63 -7.03 -5.41 1.52
C ASP A 63 -6.49 -6.74 2.10
N TYR A 64 -5.30 -6.72 2.72
CA TYR A 64 -4.70 -7.89 3.39
C TYR A 64 -5.28 -8.04 4.81
N THR A 65 -5.34 -9.27 5.29
CA THR A 65 -5.81 -9.55 6.66
C THR A 65 -4.62 -9.54 7.64
N ILE A 66 -4.60 -8.59 8.56
CA ILE A 66 -3.64 -8.59 9.68
C ILE A 66 -4.08 -9.62 10.72
N ASN A 67 -3.16 -10.49 11.15
CA ASN A 67 -3.44 -11.63 12.04
C ASN A 67 -4.67 -12.43 11.59
N PRO A 68 -4.55 -13.32 10.58
CA PRO A 68 -5.64 -14.20 10.21
C PRO A 68 -6.01 -15.05 11.44
N LYS A 69 -7.05 -14.64 12.17
CA LYS A 69 -7.62 -15.47 13.22
C LYS A 69 -8.03 -16.78 12.53
N PRO A 70 -7.69 -17.96 13.08
CA PRO A 70 -8.25 -19.19 12.57
C PRO A 70 -9.78 -19.07 12.64
N LYS A 71 -10.45 -19.43 11.54
CA LYS A 71 -11.89 -19.66 11.56
C LYS A 71 -12.23 -20.84 12.46
#